data_AF-A0A1V9YPN0-F1
#
_entry.id   AF-A0A1V9YPN0-F1
#
_cell.length_a   1.000
_cell.length_b   1.000
_cell.length_c   1.000
_cell.angle_alpha   90.00
_cell.angle_beta   90.00
_cell.angle_gamma   90.00
#
_symmetry.space_group_name_H-M   'P 1'
#
loop_
_entity.id
_entity.type
_entity.pdbx_description
1 polymer ?
#
loop_
_entity_poly.entity_id
_entity_poly.type
_entity_poly.pdbx_seq_one_letter_code
_entity_poly.pdbx_strand_id
1 'polypeptide(L)'
;MRSPMQRLKDKMSICERTLLSHHTPAATAVKALAQVGDTVMELHGYGQLDVATCIHDFNLIADAVFLQLDSTNPQVLSAVCELFRALSVCCGEALRPLADAAIVDVLMLCGHSTRSVAFHAKECLQEWTKSTSYALLPIVTTPESKFKSAQESVNFTYHFSVHVPTICENWLPSEISPYHEEIFQLIGNCLQDDNTTIRVQGFKALAALFAFQRQEMKFSATLLAESYLGAIPMHVVNDLLRELPQSLLAKTLAAYIARQNQDRHHATPKYKPQELMYQTPRRQHKTMQSRMLPKESPASMTSYFNAAARQPGQQRTLQTHKPLGESAALHQRRARQPLFGKAESGLNLQAQSSHGRWSTVGKYCRMCGRGCRWIVDQLISRSMQRWIVFWITLISVIFTLVSVVYWLSLATI
;
A
#
# COMPACT_ATOMS: atom_id res chain seq x y z
N MET A 1 23.34 21.01 -35.98
CA MET A 1 22.27 20.85 -34.96
C MET A 1 22.92 20.47 -33.64
N ARG A 2 22.30 20.71 -32.47
CA ARG A 2 22.78 20.13 -31.20
C ARG A 2 22.43 18.64 -31.17
N SER A 3 23.18 17.82 -30.44
CA SER A 3 22.83 16.41 -30.25
C SER A 3 21.55 16.26 -29.39
N PRO A 4 20.76 15.19 -29.57
CA PRO A 4 19.48 15.04 -28.87
C PRO A 4 19.64 15.02 -27.34
N MET A 5 20.67 14.34 -26.82
CA MET A 5 20.98 14.33 -25.39
C MET A 5 21.52 15.67 -24.86
N GLN A 6 22.27 16.44 -25.65
CA GLN A 6 22.68 17.80 -25.22
C GLN A 6 21.47 18.71 -25.04
N ARG A 7 20.44 18.61 -25.90
CA ARG A 7 19.18 19.34 -25.72
C ARG A 7 18.53 18.99 -24.37
N LEU A 8 18.54 17.72 -23.96
CA LEU A 8 18.00 17.31 -22.66
C LEU A 8 18.82 17.88 -21.49
N LYS A 9 20.16 17.78 -21.55
CA LYS A 9 21.09 18.36 -20.56
C LYS A 9 20.89 19.88 -20.41
N ASP A 10 20.71 20.58 -21.53
CA ASP A 10 20.39 22.02 -21.55
C ASP A 10 19.06 22.31 -20.82
N LYS A 11 18.03 21.47 -20.98
CA LYS A 11 16.75 21.60 -20.25
C LYS A 11 16.91 21.33 -18.76
N MET A 12 17.66 20.29 -18.38
CA MET A 12 17.91 19.95 -16.97
C MET A 12 18.60 21.12 -16.23
N SER A 13 19.66 21.69 -16.80
CA SER A 13 20.36 22.86 -16.23
C SER A 13 19.53 24.15 -16.22
N ILE A 14 18.56 24.31 -17.13
CA ILE A 14 17.58 25.40 -17.05
C ILE A 14 16.59 25.13 -15.92
N CYS A 15 16.12 23.88 -15.76
CA CYS A 15 15.19 23.49 -14.70
C CYS A 15 15.79 23.69 -13.31
N GLU A 16 16.98 23.15 -13.05
CA GLU A 16 17.73 23.33 -11.79
C GLU A 16 17.78 24.81 -11.35
N ARG A 17 18.32 25.69 -12.19
CA ARG A 17 18.43 27.13 -11.90
C ARG A 17 17.08 27.81 -11.73
N THR A 18 16.03 27.31 -12.39
CA THR A 18 14.66 27.79 -12.23
C THR A 18 14.09 27.40 -10.86
N LEU A 19 14.34 26.16 -10.40
CA LEU A 19 13.84 25.61 -9.15
C LEU A 19 14.59 26.14 -7.91
N LEU A 20 15.88 26.42 -8.03
CA LEU A 20 16.71 26.98 -6.94
C LEU A 20 16.51 28.49 -6.74
N SER A 21 15.85 29.19 -7.67
CA SER A 21 15.61 30.64 -7.58
C SER A 21 14.35 30.95 -6.76
N HIS A 22 14.54 31.55 -5.57
CA HIS A 22 13.45 31.95 -4.65
C HIS A 22 12.43 32.95 -5.22
N HIS A 23 12.76 33.63 -6.33
CA HIS A 23 11.87 34.60 -6.98
C HIS A 23 11.19 34.05 -8.24
N THR A 24 11.38 32.77 -8.56
CA THR A 24 10.76 32.11 -9.72
C THR A 24 9.24 32.02 -9.55
N PRO A 25 8.42 32.54 -10.49
CA PRO A 25 6.99 32.30 -10.49
C PRO A 25 6.67 30.81 -10.69
N ALA A 26 5.70 30.27 -9.94
CA ALA A 26 5.35 28.85 -9.97
C ALA A 26 5.06 28.31 -11.40
N ALA A 27 4.42 29.11 -12.26
CA ALA A 27 4.18 28.76 -13.66
C ALA A 27 5.47 28.54 -14.47
N THR A 28 6.55 29.26 -14.14
CA THR A 28 7.87 29.09 -14.76
C THR A 28 8.53 27.80 -14.28
N ALA A 29 8.42 27.48 -12.99
CA ALA A 29 8.91 26.21 -12.41
C ALA A 29 8.19 25.00 -13.04
N VAL A 30 6.84 25.04 -13.09
CA VAL A 30 6.01 24.03 -13.78
C VAL A 30 6.44 23.86 -15.23
N LYS A 31 6.60 24.97 -15.97
CA LYS A 31 7.01 24.94 -17.37
C LYS A 31 8.44 24.41 -17.58
N ALA A 32 9.32 24.51 -16.58
CA ALA A 32 10.67 23.96 -16.65
C ALA A 32 10.69 22.44 -16.35
N LEU A 33 9.95 22.00 -15.32
CA LEU A 33 9.73 20.58 -14.99
C LEU A 33 9.13 19.83 -16.19
N ALA A 34 8.04 20.37 -16.75
CA ALA A 34 7.36 19.81 -17.93
C ALA A 34 8.32 19.68 -19.12
N GLN A 35 9.11 20.72 -19.42
CA GLN A 35 10.08 20.65 -20.53
C GLN A 35 11.16 19.57 -20.38
N VAL A 36 11.52 19.15 -19.16
CA VAL A 36 12.40 17.98 -18.97
C VAL A 36 11.62 16.72 -19.29
N GLY A 37 10.43 16.53 -18.71
CA GLY A 37 9.58 15.36 -18.94
C GLY A 37 9.22 15.16 -20.41
N ASP A 38 8.72 16.22 -21.07
CA ASP A 38 8.42 16.26 -22.50
C ASP A 38 9.61 15.82 -23.34
N THR A 39 10.81 16.35 -23.04
CA THR A 39 12.04 16.02 -23.80
C THR A 39 12.47 14.57 -23.57
N VAL A 40 12.32 14.02 -22.35
CA VAL A 40 12.61 12.60 -22.07
C VAL A 40 11.64 11.69 -22.85
N MET A 41 10.34 11.98 -22.79
CA MET A 41 9.30 11.23 -23.53
C MET A 41 9.52 11.29 -25.05
N GLU A 42 9.86 12.47 -25.58
CA GLU A 42 10.17 12.67 -27.01
C GLU A 42 11.38 11.84 -27.45
N LEU A 43 12.48 11.90 -26.69
CA LEU A 43 13.70 11.14 -27.00
C LEU A 43 13.49 9.62 -26.87
N HIS A 44 12.71 9.16 -25.89
CA HIS A 44 12.35 7.76 -25.74
C HIS A 44 11.49 7.29 -26.94
N GLY A 45 10.47 8.05 -27.32
CA GLY A 45 9.60 7.74 -28.46
C GLY A 45 10.32 7.69 -29.81
N TYR A 46 11.44 8.40 -29.97
CA TYR A 46 12.31 8.32 -31.15
C TYR A 46 13.46 7.30 -31.02
N GLY A 47 13.58 6.57 -29.92
CA GLY A 47 14.69 5.63 -29.68
C GLY A 47 16.06 6.32 -29.55
N GLN A 48 16.07 7.60 -29.15
CA GLN A 48 17.27 8.45 -29.02
C GLN A 48 17.67 8.74 -27.57
N LEU A 49 16.91 8.23 -26.59
CA LEU A 49 17.22 8.39 -25.17
C LEU A 49 18.29 7.38 -24.73
N ASP A 50 19.48 7.88 -24.43
CA ASP A 50 20.43 7.16 -23.59
C ASP A 50 19.95 7.25 -22.13
N VAL A 51 19.39 6.15 -21.62
CA VAL A 51 18.86 6.03 -20.26
C VAL A 51 19.97 6.23 -19.21
N ALA A 52 21.18 5.73 -19.45
CA ALA A 52 22.28 5.84 -18.48
C ALA A 52 22.75 7.29 -18.35
N THR A 53 22.95 7.98 -19.48
CA THR A 53 23.26 9.43 -19.49
C THR A 53 22.09 10.27 -18.96
N CYS A 54 20.84 9.91 -19.27
CA CYS A 54 19.65 10.60 -18.75
C CYS A 54 19.56 10.52 -17.22
N ILE A 55 19.74 9.33 -16.64
CA ILE A 55 19.72 9.16 -15.19
C ILE A 55 20.93 9.83 -14.54
N HIS A 56 22.12 9.77 -15.15
CA HIS A 56 23.30 10.49 -14.65
C HIS A 56 23.05 12.01 -14.58
N ASP A 57 22.64 12.63 -15.69
CA ASP A 57 22.40 14.08 -15.74
C ASP A 57 21.19 14.51 -14.89
N PHE A 58 20.17 13.66 -14.73
CA PHE A 58 19.05 13.97 -13.84
C PHE A 58 19.45 13.90 -12.36
N ASN A 59 20.31 12.95 -11.96
CA ASN A 59 20.82 12.89 -10.58
C ASN A 59 21.54 14.17 -10.16
N LEU A 60 22.20 14.88 -11.10
CA LEU A 60 22.85 16.18 -10.81
C LEU A 60 21.85 17.28 -10.42
N ILE A 61 20.58 17.19 -10.86
CA ILE A 61 19.53 18.18 -10.57
C ILE A 61 18.48 17.68 -9.56
N ALA A 62 18.61 16.42 -9.10
CA ALA A 62 17.57 15.73 -8.34
C ALA A 62 17.23 16.43 -7.02
N ASP A 63 18.22 16.93 -6.27
CA ASP A 63 17.99 17.69 -5.03
C ASP A 63 17.14 18.95 -5.26
N ALA A 64 17.35 19.66 -6.37
CA ALA A 64 16.55 20.84 -6.72
C ALA A 64 15.08 20.49 -7.04
N VAL A 65 14.82 19.27 -7.52
CA VAL A 65 13.47 18.71 -7.74
C VAL A 65 12.87 18.19 -6.44
N PHE A 66 13.63 17.48 -5.60
CA PHE A 66 13.17 16.98 -4.30
C PHE A 66 12.79 18.12 -3.34
N LEU A 67 13.50 19.25 -3.37
CA LEU A 67 13.13 20.47 -2.63
C LEU A 67 11.72 20.99 -3.00
N GLN A 68 11.20 20.66 -4.19
CA GLN A 68 9.84 21.05 -4.59
C GLN A 68 8.75 20.14 -4.02
N LEU A 69 9.08 18.99 -3.42
CA LEU A 69 8.09 18.13 -2.73
C LEU A 69 7.60 18.78 -1.42
N ASP A 70 8.39 19.67 -0.80
CA ASP A 70 7.98 20.54 0.30
C ASP A 70 7.18 21.79 -0.19
N SER A 71 6.93 21.95 -1.50
CA SER A 71 6.32 23.16 -2.06
C SER A 71 4.84 23.33 -1.67
N THR A 72 4.46 24.55 -1.28
CA THR A 72 3.06 24.90 -0.99
C THR A 72 2.21 25.13 -2.24
N ASN A 73 2.79 25.09 -3.45
CA ASN A 73 2.08 25.32 -4.70
C ASN A 73 1.61 23.99 -5.35
N PRO A 74 0.30 23.73 -5.45
CA PRO A 74 -0.20 22.46 -6.00
C PRO A 74 0.16 22.22 -7.47
N GLN A 75 0.38 23.25 -8.28
CA GLN A 75 0.75 23.06 -9.69
C GLN A 75 2.19 22.55 -9.81
N VAL A 76 3.10 23.05 -8.95
CA VAL A 76 4.49 22.57 -8.88
C VAL A 76 4.51 21.11 -8.42
N LEU A 77 3.77 20.77 -7.36
CA LEU A 77 3.65 19.39 -6.87
C LEU A 77 3.15 18.42 -7.96
N SER A 78 2.08 18.77 -8.69
CA SER A 78 1.60 17.97 -9.82
C SER A 78 2.67 17.77 -10.89
N ALA A 79 3.41 18.83 -11.26
CA ALA A 79 4.45 18.77 -12.28
C ALA A 79 5.68 17.93 -11.86
N VAL A 80 6.01 17.89 -10.57
CA VAL A 80 7.06 16.99 -10.03
C VAL A 80 6.63 15.53 -10.15
N CYS A 81 5.40 15.19 -9.74
CA CYS A 81 4.87 13.84 -9.89
C CYS A 81 4.77 13.41 -11.37
N GLU A 82 4.40 14.34 -12.27
CA GLU A 82 4.32 14.06 -13.70
C GLU A 82 5.71 13.84 -14.33
N LEU A 83 6.72 14.62 -13.95
CA LEU A 83 8.12 14.41 -14.34
C LEU A 83 8.65 13.05 -13.84
N PHE A 84 8.40 12.71 -12.59
CA PHE A 84 8.77 11.41 -12.02
C PHE A 84 8.06 10.21 -12.68
N ARG A 85 6.81 10.39 -13.13
CA ARG A 85 6.10 9.39 -13.93
C ARG A 85 6.72 9.25 -15.33
N ALA A 86 7.01 10.36 -16.01
CA ALA A 86 7.63 10.36 -17.33
C ALA A 86 9.02 9.69 -17.32
N LEU A 87 9.84 9.99 -16.31
CA LEU A 87 11.13 9.33 -16.10
C LEU A 87 10.96 7.82 -15.85
N SER A 88 9.92 7.39 -15.13
CA SER A 88 9.68 5.97 -14.84
C SER A 88 9.31 5.19 -16.09
N VAL A 89 8.38 5.70 -16.91
CA VAL A 89 8.04 5.14 -18.23
C VAL A 89 9.27 4.99 -19.12
N CYS A 90 10.16 5.99 -19.12
CA CYS A 90 11.29 6.04 -20.07
C CYS A 90 12.58 5.34 -19.60
N CYS A 91 12.77 5.18 -18.29
CA CYS A 91 14.02 4.64 -17.70
C CYS A 91 13.83 3.35 -16.88
N GLY A 92 12.59 2.99 -16.52
CA GLY A 92 12.27 1.79 -15.74
C GLY A 92 13.02 1.70 -14.40
N GLU A 93 13.53 0.51 -14.06
CA GLU A 93 14.35 0.24 -12.86
C GLU A 93 15.59 1.14 -12.73
N ALA A 94 16.10 1.75 -13.82
CA ALA A 94 17.23 2.67 -13.72
C ALA A 94 16.89 3.96 -12.93
N LEU A 95 15.59 4.29 -12.77
CA LEU A 95 15.13 5.39 -11.93
C LEU A 95 15.13 5.05 -10.43
N ARG A 96 15.21 3.77 -10.05
CA ARG A 96 14.95 3.29 -8.69
C ARG A 96 15.65 4.04 -7.54
N PRO A 97 16.94 4.45 -7.62
CA PRO A 97 17.57 5.22 -6.54
C PRO A 97 16.89 6.55 -6.23
N LEU A 98 16.21 7.15 -7.21
CA LEU A 98 15.43 8.38 -7.07
C LEU A 98 14.01 8.09 -6.57
N ALA A 99 13.44 6.94 -6.94
CA ALA A 99 12.17 6.45 -6.37
C ALA A 99 12.32 6.15 -4.87
N ASP A 100 13.36 5.41 -4.48
CA ASP A 100 13.73 5.11 -3.09
C ASP A 100 13.86 6.38 -2.22
N ALA A 101 14.35 7.48 -2.80
CA ALA A 101 14.54 8.75 -2.11
C ALA A 101 13.23 9.52 -1.86
N ALA A 102 12.27 9.46 -2.79
CA ALA A 102 11.05 10.28 -2.78
C ALA A 102 9.75 9.50 -2.50
N ILE A 103 9.77 8.17 -2.44
CA ILE A 103 8.58 7.31 -2.32
C ILE A 103 7.64 7.70 -1.19
N VAL A 104 8.16 7.99 0.01
CA VAL A 104 7.33 8.34 1.17
C VAL A 104 6.59 9.67 0.94
N ASP A 105 7.19 10.60 0.20
CA ASP A 105 6.61 11.92 -0.04
C ASP A 105 5.63 11.88 -1.23
N VAL A 106 5.92 11.13 -2.30
CA VAL A 106 4.95 10.83 -3.37
C VAL A 106 3.72 10.08 -2.83
N LEU A 107 3.92 9.13 -1.91
CA LEU A 107 2.84 8.40 -1.25
C LEU A 107 2.00 9.30 -0.32
N MET A 108 2.61 10.26 0.39
CA MET A 108 1.87 11.31 1.12
C MET A 108 1.06 12.21 0.17
N LEU A 109 1.63 12.59 -0.98
CA LEU A 109 0.94 13.42 -1.98
C LEU A 109 -0.28 12.72 -2.61
N CYS A 110 -0.37 11.38 -2.58
CA CYS A 110 -1.57 10.66 -2.97
C CYS A 110 -2.79 11.04 -2.09
N GLY A 111 -2.58 11.37 -0.81
CA GLY A 111 -3.63 11.84 0.11
C GLY A 111 -3.91 13.35 0.04
N HIS A 112 -3.26 14.10 -0.87
CA HIS A 112 -3.31 15.56 -0.87
C HIS A 112 -4.70 16.14 -1.18
N SER A 113 -5.07 17.22 -0.49
CA SER A 113 -6.41 17.84 -0.59
C SER A 113 -6.74 18.39 -1.99
N THR A 114 -5.73 18.85 -2.74
CA THR A 114 -5.92 19.27 -4.13
C THR A 114 -5.94 18.05 -5.05
N ARG A 115 -7.13 17.76 -5.61
CA ARG A 115 -7.40 16.58 -6.47
C ARG A 115 -6.39 16.37 -7.61
N SER A 116 -5.85 17.42 -8.22
CA SER A 116 -4.82 17.29 -9.28
C SER A 116 -3.54 16.63 -8.74
N VAL A 117 -2.98 17.15 -7.65
CA VAL A 117 -1.78 16.59 -7.00
C VAL A 117 -2.01 15.12 -6.64
N ALA A 118 -3.13 14.83 -5.97
CA ALA A 118 -3.51 13.48 -5.59
C ALA A 118 -3.78 12.54 -6.77
N PHE A 119 -4.03 13.07 -7.97
CA PHE A 119 -4.15 12.29 -9.20
C PHE A 119 -2.76 11.99 -9.79
N HIS A 120 -1.94 13.01 -10.09
CA HIS A 120 -0.60 12.81 -10.66
C HIS A 120 0.31 11.99 -9.73
N ALA A 121 0.18 12.14 -8.41
CA ALA A 121 0.90 11.31 -7.44
C ALA A 121 0.51 9.82 -7.52
N LYS A 122 -0.76 9.49 -7.77
CA LYS A 122 -1.24 8.10 -7.93
C LYS A 122 -0.83 7.51 -9.26
N GLU A 123 -0.90 8.28 -10.34
CA GLU A 123 -0.38 7.86 -11.65
C GLU A 123 1.14 7.62 -11.60
N CYS A 124 1.89 8.47 -10.88
CA CYS A 124 3.31 8.29 -10.62
C CYS A 124 3.60 7.03 -9.80
N LEU A 125 2.92 6.85 -8.67
CA LEU A 125 3.09 5.69 -7.80
C LEU A 125 2.71 4.39 -8.52
N GLN A 126 1.60 4.38 -9.28
CA GLN A 126 1.17 3.22 -10.04
C GLN A 126 2.15 2.83 -11.14
N GLU A 127 2.79 3.81 -11.79
CA GLU A 127 3.85 3.53 -12.76
C GLU A 127 5.09 2.97 -12.05
N TRP A 128 5.54 3.62 -10.97
CA TRP A 128 6.67 3.15 -10.16
C TRP A 128 6.47 1.72 -9.66
N THR A 129 5.26 1.34 -9.23
CA THR A 129 4.95 -0.05 -8.82
C THR A 129 5.10 -1.07 -9.95
N LYS A 130 4.91 -0.68 -11.22
CA LYS A 130 4.95 -1.58 -12.38
C LYS A 130 6.32 -1.67 -13.04
N SER A 131 7.05 -0.57 -13.13
CA SER A 131 8.18 -0.43 -14.06
C SER A 131 9.51 0.06 -13.43
N THR A 132 9.52 0.54 -12.18
CA THR A 132 10.72 1.09 -11.52
C THR A 132 11.06 0.46 -10.17
N SER A 133 10.07 -0.10 -9.46
CA SER A 133 10.11 -0.53 -8.06
C SER A 133 10.62 0.55 -7.07
N TYR A 134 10.59 0.26 -5.76
CA TYR A 134 11.07 1.17 -4.71
C TYR A 134 11.26 0.46 -3.37
N ALA A 135 12.10 1.02 -2.50
CA ALA A 135 12.34 0.52 -1.16
C ALA A 135 11.06 0.53 -0.30
N LEU A 136 10.70 -0.64 0.25
CA LEU A 136 9.55 -0.79 1.15
C LEU A 136 9.87 -0.34 2.58
N LEU A 137 11.13 -0.48 3.02
CA LEU A 137 11.58 -0.13 4.38
C LEU A 137 11.18 1.31 4.81
N PRO A 138 11.41 2.38 4.00
CA PRO A 138 10.98 3.74 4.37
C PRO A 138 9.47 3.89 4.53
N ILE A 139 8.65 3.11 3.83
CA ILE A 139 7.19 3.14 3.93
C ILE A 139 6.77 2.52 5.26
N VAL A 140 7.17 1.26 5.51
CA VAL A 140 6.73 0.48 6.68
C VAL A 140 7.36 0.93 8.00
N THR A 141 8.42 1.74 7.94
CA THR A 141 9.03 2.40 9.12
C THR A 141 8.79 3.91 9.18
N THR A 142 7.83 4.44 8.41
CA THR A 142 7.44 5.86 8.54
C THR A 142 6.86 6.10 9.94
N PRO A 143 7.47 6.97 10.77
CA PRO A 143 7.03 7.19 12.15
C PRO A 143 5.71 7.97 12.18
N GLU A 144 4.86 7.67 13.16
CA GLU A 144 3.54 8.31 13.33
C GLU A 144 3.62 9.84 13.38
N SER A 145 4.71 10.38 13.93
CA SER A 145 4.99 11.82 14.03
C SER A 145 5.25 12.52 12.68
N LYS A 146 5.25 11.80 11.55
CA LYS A 146 5.19 12.41 10.21
C LYS A 146 3.76 12.83 9.82
N PHE A 147 2.73 12.23 10.43
CA PHE A 147 1.32 12.51 10.16
C PHE A 147 0.75 13.57 11.11
N LYS A 148 -0.13 14.44 10.60
CA LYS A 148 -0.83 15.47 11.39
C LYS A 148 -2.05 14.93 12.15
N SER A 149 -2.52 13.74 11.77
CA SER A 149 -3.69 13.07 12.34
C SER A 149 -3.66 11.58 12.01
N ALA A 150 -4.41 10.78 12.78
CA ALA A 150 -4.60 9.36 12.49
C ALA A 150 -5.15 9.11 11.08
N GLN A 151 -6.11 9.94 10.61
CA GLN A 151 -6.66 9.81 9.26
C GLN A 151 -5.62 10.05 8.15
N GLU A 152 -4.62 10.93 8.37
CA GLU A 152 -3.53 11.10 7.39
C GLU A 152 -2.64 9.84 7.32
N SER A 153 -2.43 9.15 8.45
CA SER A 153 -1.76 7.84 8.50
C SER A 153 -2.58 6.71 7.85
N VAL A 154 -3.89 6.67 8.08
CA VAL A 154 -4.78 5.69 7.42
C VAL A 154 -4.86 5.97 5.91
N ASN A 155 -4.91 7.22 5.47
CA ASN A 155 -4.90 7.58 4.04
C ASN A 155 -3.57 7.19 3.36
N PHE A 156 -2.43 7.38 4.04
CA PHE A 156 -1.11 6.90 3.59
C PHE A 156 -1.10 5.37 3.46
N THR A 157 -1.59 4.66 4.49
CA THR A 157 -1.73 3.20 4.50
C THR A 157 -2.64 2.72 3.37
N TYR A 158 -3.77 3.38 3.15
CA TYR A 158 -4.75 3.05 2.11
C TYR A 158 -4.12 3.15 0.72
N HIS A 159 -3.38 4.23 0.46
CA HIS A 159 -2.68 4.38 -0.81
C HIS A 159 -1.60 3.32 -0.99
N PHE A 160 -0.82 2.96 0.03
CA PHE A 160 0.12 1.83 -0.07
C PHE A 160 -0.59 0.49 -0.32
N SER A 161 -1.68 0.23 0.41
CA SER A 161 -2.46 -1.02 0.33
C SER A 161 -3.05 -1.29 -1.05
N VAL A 162 -3.38 -0.24 -1.82
CA VAL A 162 -3.82 -0.36 -3.23
C VAL A 162 -2.72 -0.96 -4.13
N HIS A 163 -1.44 -0.77 -3.81
CA HIS A 163 -0.31 -1.25 -4.60
C HIS A 163 0.25 -2.60 -4.12
N VAL A 164 -0.01 -3.02 -2.87
CA VAL A 164 0.45 -4.30 -2.30
C VAL A 164 0.13 -5.52 -3.19
N PRO A 165 -1.07 -5.65 -3.81
CA PRO A 165 -1.34 -6.76 -4.74
C PRO A 165 -0.39 -6.81 -5.93
N THR A 166 -0.10 -5.67 -6.56
CA THR A 166 0.82 -5.60 -7.71
C THR A 166 2.27 -5.84 -7.28
N ILE A 167 2.67 -5.38 -6.09
CA ILE A 167 3.98 -5.67 -5.48
C ILE A 167 4.13 -7.20 -5.30
N CYS A 168 3.19 -7.83 -4.60
CA CYS A 168 3.21 -9.28 -4.32
C CYS A 168 3.13 -10.19 -5.56
N GLU A 169 2.66 -9.68 -6.69
CA GLU A 169 2.53 -10.42 -7.96
C GLU A 169 3.74 -10.22 -8.90
N ASN A 170 4.41 -9.06 -8.87
CA ASN A 170 5.37 -8.67 -9.92
C ASN A 170 6.80 -8.37 -9.43
N TRP A 171 7.03 -8.16 -8.13
CA TRP A 171 8.36 -7.83 -7.59
C TRP A 171 9.15 -9.08 -7.15
N LEU A 172 10.46 -8.95 -6.93
CA LEU A 172 11.28 -10.09 -6.53
C LEU A 172 10.98 -10.48 -5.07
N PRO A 173 10.79 -11.78 -4.75
CA PRO A 173 10.46 -12.21 -3.39
C PRO A 173 11.47 -11.77 -2.32
N SER A 174 12.73 -11.58 -2.70
CA SER A 174 13.81 -11.06 -1.84
C SER A 174 13.60 -9.62 -1.34
N GLU A 175 12.72 -8.86 -2.00
CA GLU A 175 12.45 -7.45 -1.70
C GLU A 175 11.27 -7.26 -0.75
N ILE A 176 10.32 -8.21 -0.78
CA ILE A 176 9.10 -8.23 0.03
C ILE A 176 9.31 -9.04 1.32
N SER A 177 9.93 -10.23 1.21
CA SER A 177 10.10 -11.17 2.33
C SER A 177 10.71 -10.57 3.60
N PRO A 178 11.70 -9.64 3.53
CA PRO A 178 12.28 -9.02 4.72
C PRO A 178 11.36 -8.08 5.49
N TYR A 179 10.23 -7.65 4.91
CA TYR A 179 9.34 -6.62 5.46
C TYR A 179 7.89 -7.08 5.61
N HIS A 180 7.62 -8.38 5.42
CA HIS A 180 6.27 -8.90 5.28
C HIS A 180 5.43 -8.77 6.56
N GLU A 181 6.07 -8.77 7.74
CA GLU A 181 5.40 -8.54 9.02
C GLU A 181 5.04 -7.05 9.17
N GLU A 182 5.95 -6.15 8.82
CA GLU A 182 5.73 -4.69 8.90
C GLU A 182 4.72 -4.21 7.84
N ILE A 183 4.67 -4.85 6.66
CA ILE A 183 3.60 -4.66 5.67
C ILE A 183 2.25 -5.09 6.27
N PHE A 184 2.18 -6.25 6.93
CA PHE A 184 0.96 -6.71 7.61
C PHE A 184 0.51 -5.73 8.70
N GLN A 185 1.42 -5.28 9.57
CA GLN A 185 1.11 -4.33 10.64
C GLN A 185 0.63 -2.99 10.09
N LEU A 186 1.32 -2.46 9.05
CA LEU A 186 0.91 -1.22 8.39
C LEU A 186 -0.51 -1.34 7.80
N ILE A 187 -0.81 -2.41 7.06
CA ILE A 187 -2.16 -2.68 6.52
C ILE A 187 -3.22 -2.71 7.63
N GLY A 188 -2.85 -3.08 8.86
CA GLY A 188 -3.71 -3.05 10.05
C GLY A 188 -4.50 -1.74 10.22
N ASN A 189 -3.90 -0.60 9.90
CA ASN A 189 -4.56 0.72 9.97
C ASN A 189 -5.78 0.83 9.03
N CYS A 190 -5.79 0.13 7.89
CA CYS A 190 -6.95 0.10 6.99
C CYS A 190 -8.07 -0.83 7.49
N LEU A 191 -7.78 -1.79 8.36
CA LEU A 191 -8.74 -2.82 8.77
C LEU A 191 -9.77 -2.31 9.79
N GLN A 192 -9.40 -1.28 10.54
CA GLN A 192 -10.21 -0.70 11.63
C GLN A 192 -10.91 0.62 11.23
N ASP A 193 -10.71 1.11 10.00
CA ASP A 193 -11.31 2.38 9.53
C ASP A 193 -12.82 2.20 9.23
N ASP A 194 -13.63 3.20 9.59
CA ASP A 194 -15.10 3.17 9.41
C ASP A 194 -15.54 3.06 7.93
N ASN A 195 -14.72 3.56 7.00
CA ASN A 195 -15.00 3.53 5.57
C ASN A 195 -14.75 2.12 5.00
N THR A 196 -15.84 1.44 4.61
CA THR A 196 -15.80 0.12 3.96
C THR A 196 -14.88 0.10 2.72
N THR A 197 -14.72 1.22 2.00
CA THR A 197 -13.79 1.32 0.87
C THR A 197 -12.34 1.12 1.30
N ILE A 198 -11.96 1.65 2.45
CA ILE A 198 -10.62 1.54 3.02
C ILE A 198 -10.39 0.11 3.53
N ARG A 199 -11.33 -0.44 4.32
CA ARG A 199 -11.30 -1.84 4.77
C ARG A 199 -11.17 -2.83 3.62
N VAL A 200 -11.94 -2.67 2.55
CA VAL A 200 -11.92 -3.57 1.38
C VAL A 200 -10.58 -3.55 0.63
N GLN A 201 -9.87 -2.41 0.55
CA GLN A 201 -8.51 -2.43 -0.02
C GLN A 201 -7.49 -3.06 0.95
N GLY A 202 -7.63 -2.83 2.27
CA GLY A 202 -6.84 -3.54 3.28
C GLY A 202 -7.02 -5.06 3.21
N PHE A 203 -8.25 -5.54 3.04
CA PHE A 203 -8.55 -6.97 2.85
C PHE A 203 -7.90 -7.55 1.58
N LYS A 204 -7.83 -6.79 0.49
CA LYS A 204 -7.14 -7.22 -0.75
C LYS A 204 -5.62 -7.25 -0.57
N ALA A 205 -5.05 -6.26 0.12
CA ALA A 205 -3.63 -6.22 0.46
C ALA A 205 -3.25 -7.43 1.33
N LEU A 206 -4.02 -7.74 2.38
CA LEU A 206 -3.85 -8.96 3.18
C LEU A 206 -3.99 -10.23 2.36
N ALA A 207 -4.99 -10.31 1.47
CA ALA A 207 -5.21 -11.50 0.65
C ALA A 207 -4.06 -11.78 -0.33
N ALA A 208 -3.43 -10.73 -0.87
CA ALA A 208 -2.24 -10.83 -1.71
C ALA A 208 -1.00 -11.20 -0.89
N LEU A 209 -0.78 -10.55 0.26
CA LEU A 209 0.33 -10.84 1.17
C LEU A 209 0.29 -12.30 1.66
N PHE A 210 -0.89 -12.79 2.05
CA PHE A 210 -1.09 -14.19 2.43
C PHE A 210 -0.79 -15.15 1.27
N ALA A 211 -1.18 -14.81 0.03
CA ALA A 211 -0.85 -15.63 -1.14
C ALA A 211 0.67 -15.68 -1.38
N PHE A 212 1.36 -14.53 -1.33
CA PHE A 212 2.82 -14.43 -1.40
C PHE A 212 3.53 -15.26 -0.32
N GLN A 213 3.10 -15.15 0.95
CA GLN A 213 3.63 -15.96 2.05
C GLN A 213 3.43 -17.47 1.85
N ARG A 214 2.29 -17.88 1.24
CA ARG A 214 1.98 -19.29 0.93
C ARG A 214 2.75 -19.84 -0.26
N GLN A 215 3.02 -19.02 -1.27
CA GLN A 215 3.59 -19.44 -2.56
C GLN A 215 5.12 -19.29 -2.56
N GLU A 216 5.62 -18.08 -2.33
CA GLU A 216 7.04 -17.74 -2.43
C GLU A 216 7.80 -18.08 -1.14
N MET A 217 7.27 -17.65 0.01
CA MET A 217 7.87 -17.94 1.32
C MET A 217 7.56 -19.35 1.84
N LYS A 218 6.65 -20.09 1.16
CA LYS A 218 6.29 -21.49 1.42
C LYS A 218 5.78 -21.77 2.84
N PHE A 219 5.28 -20.75 3.55
CA PHE A 219 4.76 -20.88 4.91
C PHE A 219 3.51 -21.78 4.96
N SER A 220 3.35 -22.52 6.06
CA SER A 220 2.23 -23.47 6.23
C SER A 220 0.87 -22.77 6.30
N ALA A 221 -0.13 -23.34 5.63
CA ALA A 221 -1.51 -22.83 5.64
C ALA A 221 -2.10 -22.75 7.06
N THR A 222 -1.80 -23.74 7.91
CA THR A 222 -2.28 -23.82 9.30
C THR A 222 -1.66 -22.71 10.15
N LEU A 223 -0.32 -22.58 10.09
CA LEU A 223 0.43 -21.59 10.88
C LEU A 223 0.09 -20.15 10.46
N LEU A 224 -0.11 -19.90 9.17
CA LEU A 224 -0.57 -18.60 8.68
C LEU A 224 -2.02 -18.30 9.10
N ALA A 225 -2.92 -19.29 9.09
CA ALA A 225 -4.27 -19.09 9.60
C ALA A 225 -4.28 -18.79 11.11
N GLU A 226 -3.45 -19.49 11.89
CA GLU A 226 -3.26 -19.25 13.33
C GLU A 226 -2.70 -17.86 13.61
N SER A 227 -1.67 -17.44 12.87
CA SER A 227 -1.09 -16.09 12.96
C SER A 227 -2.11 -15.00 12.63
N TYR A 228 -2.81 -15.11 11.51
CA TYR A 228 -3.79 -14.11 11.08
C TYR A 228 -5.00 -14.05 12.01
N LEU A 229 -5.49 -15.18 12.55
CA LEU A 229 -6.61 -15.20 13.52
C LEU A 229 -6.19 -14.75 14.92
N GLY A 230 -4.91 -14.89 15.28
CA GLY A 230 -4.35 -14.33 16.52
C GLY A 230 -4.17 -12.81 16.45
N ALA A 231 -3.91 -12.26 15.27
CA ALA A 231 -3.63 -10.84 15.07
C ALA A 231 -4.85 -10.00 14.63
N ILE A 232 -5.85 -10.58 13.94
CA ILE A 232 -7.00 -9.85 13.39
C ILE A 232 -8.26 -10.11 14.24
N PRO A 233 -8.95 -9.08 14.76
CA PRO A 233 -10.19 -9.26 15.51
C PRO A 233 -11.28 -10.01 14.71
N MET A 234 -11.96 -10.96 15.35
CA MET A 234 -12.91 -11.86 14.67
C MET A 234 -14.06 -11.16 13.93
N HIS A 235 -14.45 -9.94 14.32
CA HIS A 235 -15.45 -9.17 13.57
C HIS A 235 -14.91 -8.69 12.20
N VAL A 236 -13.65 -8.28 12.15
CA VAL A 236 -12.92 -7.94 10.91
C VAL A 236 -12.72 -9.19 10.05
N VAL A 237 -12.41 -10.34 10.66
CA VAL A 237 -12.34 -11.63 9.96
C VAL A 237 -13.68 -11.96 9.29
N ASN A 238 -14.80 -11.79 9.99
CA ASN A 238 -16.13 -12.04 9.44
C ASN A 238 -16.48 -11.07 8.28
N ASP A 239 -16.11 -9.80 8.39
CA ASP A 239 -16.21 -8.83 7.27
C ASP A 239 -15.36 -9.29 6.07
N LEU A 240 -14.10 -9.68 6.29
CA LEU A 240 -13.19 -10.17 5.23
C LEU A 240 -13.74 -11.42 4.53
N LEU A 241 -14.34 -12.35 5.29
CA LEU A 241 -15.00 -13.55 4.74
C LEU A 241 -16.24 -13.20 3.90
N ARG A 242 -16.95 -12.10 4.21
CA ARG A 242 -18.10 -11.61 3.42
C ARG A 242 -17.65 -10.88 2.15
N GLU A 243 -16.66 -10.00 2.25
CA GLU A 243 -16.24 -9.13 1.13
C GLU A 243 -15.33 -9.85 0.12
N LEU A 244 -14.46 -10.77 0.55
CA LEU A 244 -13.51 -11.49 -0.32
C LEU A 244 -13.58 -13.04 -0.21
N PRO A 245 -14.78 -13.67 -0.26
CA PRO A 245 -14.97 -15.12 -0.02
C PRO A 245 -14.19 -16.03 -1.00
N GLN A 246 -13.80 -15.51 -2.17
CA GLN A 246 -13.04 -16.25 -3.17
C GLN A 246 -11.52 -16.20 -2.98
N SER A 247 -11.00 -15.35 -2.09
CA SER A 247 -9.57 -15.23 -1.81
C SER A 247 -8.99 -16.49 -1.15
N LEU A 248 -7.69 -16.74 -1.36
CA LEU A 248 -6.98 -17.84 -0.71
C LEU A 248 -6.97 -17.68 0.82
N LEU A 249 -6.83 -16.44 1.30
CA LEU A 249 -6.94 -16.07 2.71
C LEU A 249 -8.30 -16.49 3.28
N ALA A 250 -9.40 -15.97 2.73
CA ALA A 250 -10.76 -16.28 3.21
C ALA A 250 -11.05 -17.78 3.22
N LYS A 251 -10.69 -18.50 2.13
CA LYS A 251 -10.86 -19.95 2.04
C LYS A 251 -10.06 -20.71 3.11
N THR A 252 -8.84 -20.27 3.41
CA THR A 252 -8.00 -20.92 4.43
C THR A 252 -8.51 -20.64 5.84
N LEU A 253 -8.89 -19.39 6.15
CA LEU A 253 -9.45 -19.03 7.45
C LEU A 253 -10.78 -19.75 7.72
N ALA A 254 -11.70 -19.76 6.75
CA ALA A 254 -12.98 -20.46 6.88
C ALA A 254 -12.80 -21.97 7.12
N ALA A 255 -11.90 -22.62 6.39
CA ALA A 255 -11.58 -24.04 6.58
C ALA A 255 -10.93 -24.33 7.94
N TYR A 256 -10.08 -23.43 8.43
CA TYR A 256 -9.43 -23.57 9.73
C TYR A 256 -10.42 -23.37 10.91
N ILE A 257 -11.27 -22.34 10.85
CA ILE A 257 -12.33 -22.07 11.84
C ILE A 257 -13.32 -23.26 11.88
N ALA A 258 -13.71 -23.81 10.72
CA ALA A 258 -14.59 -24.97 10.65
C ALA A 258 -14.00 -26.20 11.36
N ARG A 259 -12.70 -26.45 11.22
CA ARG A 259 -11.99 -27.53 11.94
C ARG A 259 -11.96 -27.29 13.44
N GLN A 260 -11.53 -26.12 13.91
CA GLN A 260 -11.52 -25.80 15.34
C GLN A 260 -12.90 -26.00 16.00
N ASN A 261 -13.99 -25.67 15.30
CA ASN A 261 -15.34 -25.89 15.81
C ASN A 261 -15.73 -27.38 15.82
N GLN A 262 -15.35 -28.16 14.80
CA GLN A 262 -15.51 -29.62 14.81
C GLN A 262 -14.74 -30.26 15.98
N ASP A 263 -13.47 -29.91 16.14
CA ASP A 263 -12.62 -30.44 17.22
C ASP A 263 -13.18 -30.09 18.60
N ARG A 264 -13.71 -28.87 18.80
CA ARG A 264 -14.42 -28.49 20.04
C ARG A 264 -15.69 -29.32 20.28
N HIS A 265 -16.48 -29.59 19.25
CA HIS A 265 -17.68 -30.44 19.36
C HIS A 265 -17.38 -31.94 19.55
N HIS A 266 -16.17 -32.39 19.20
CA HIS A 266 -15.68 -33.73 19.52
C HIS A 266 -15.01 -33.80 20.90
N ALA A 267 -14.36 -32.72 21.35
CA ALA A 267 -13.71 -32.60 22.65
C ALA A 267 -14.69 -32.44 23.83
N THR A 268 -15.90 -31.91 23.60
CA THR A 268 -16.99 -32.04 24.58
C THR A 268 -17.42 -33.50 24.67
N PRO A 269 -17.19 -34.21 25.79
CA PRO A 269 -17.66 -35.58 25.93
C PRO A 269 -19.19 -35.57 25.88
N LYS A 270 -19.77 -36.26 24.90
CA LYS A 270 -21.21 -36.50 24.86
C LYS A 270 -21.57 -37.40 26.03
N TYR A 271 -21.92 -36.78 27.16
CA TYR A 271 -22.71 -37.41 28.21
C TYR A 271 -24.01 -37.90 27.57
N LYS A 272 -24.00 -39.17 27.15
CA LYS A 272 -25.26 -39.91 27.02
C LYS A 272 -25.92 -39.82 28.40
N PRO A 273 -27.20 -39.41 28.52
CA PRO A 273 -27.92 -39.67 29.75
C PRO A 273 -27.87 -41.18 29.98
N GLN A 274 -27.17 -41.60 31.04
CA GLN A 274 -27.05 -43.00 31.38
C GLN A 274 -28.40 -43.43 31.95
N GLU A 275 -29.25 -44.00 31.10
CA GLU A 275 -30.51 -44.59 31.54
C GLU A 275 -30.20 -45.62 32.64
N LEU A 276 -30.60 -45.28 33.87
CA LEU A 276 -30.52 -46.17 35.01
C LEU A 276 -31.53 -47.29 34.80
N MET A 277 -31.11 -48.33 34.07
CA MET A 277 -31.85 -49.58 33.89
C MET A 277 -32.01 -50.30 35.22
N TYR A 278 -33.00 -49.87 36.01
CA TYR A 278 -33.59 -50.66 37.07
C TYR A 278 -34.23 -51.91 36.45
N GLN A 279 -33.49 -53.02 36.48
CA GLN A 279 -33.98 -54.31 36.03
C GLN A 279 -35.11 -54.80 36.93
N THR A 280 -36.36 -54.55 36.54
CA THR A 280 -37.54 -55.21 37.12
C THR A 280 -37.89 -56.47 36.31
N PRO A 281 -37.73 -57.68 36.87
CA PRO A 281 -37.98 -58.92 36.13
C PRO A 281 -39.48 -59.17 35.94
N ARG A 282 -40.01 -58.94 34.73
CA ARG A 282 -41.39 -59.30 34.39
C ARG A 282 -41.55 -60.81 34.23
N ARG A 283 -42.41 -61.41 35.06
CA ARG A 283 -42.81 -62.82 34.96
C ARG A 283 -43.50 -63.13 33.64
N GLN A 284 -43.25 -64.33 33.10
CA GLN A 284 -44.01 -64.89 31.98
C GLN A 284 -45.41 -65.33 32.43
N HIS A 285 -46.42 -65.18 31.57
CA HIS A 285 -47.64 -65.99 31.61
C HIS A 285 -48.14 -66.31 30.20
N LYS A 286 -48.52 -67.57 29.99
CA LYS A 286 -49.29 -68.06 28.83
C LYS A 286 -50.80 -68.05 29.20
N THR A 287 -51.78 -68.20 28.29
CA THR A 287 -51.71 -68.51 26.85
C THR A 287 -52.52 -67.45 26.03
N MET A 288 -53.54 -67.65 25.16
CA MET A 288 -54.22 -68.82 24.60
C MET A 288 -54.64 -68.62 23.12
N GLN A 289 -55.94 -68.64 22.81
CA GLN A 289 -56.54 -68.74 21.46
C GLN A 289 -57.91 -68.02 21.48
N SER A 290 -58.68 -67.79 20.40
CA SER A 290 -58.69 -68.40 19.05
C SER A 290 -59.49 -67.56 18.03
N ARG A 291 -59.13 -67.65 16.74
CA ARG A 291 -59.98 -67.60 15.51
C ARG A 291 -60.94 -66.38 15.28
N MET A 292 -61.24 -65.93 14.05
CA MET A 292 -61.05 -66.52 12.71
C MET A 292 -60.38 -65.58 11.67
N LEU A 293 -59.87 -66.21 10.61
CA LEU A 293 -59.45 -65.67 9.30
C LEU A 293 -60.57 -66.05 8.25
N PRO A 294 -60.51 -65.76 6.92
CA PRO A 294 -59.35 -65.32 6.10
C PRO A 294 -59.63 -64.29 4.97
N LYS A 295 -58.56 -63.96 4.21
CA LYS A 295 -58.53 -63.61 2.77
C LYS A 295 -59.16 -62.25 2.32
N GLU A 296 -58.71 -61.60 1.24
CA GLU A 296 -57.66 -61.95 0.25
C GLU A 296 -56.92 -60.70 -0.29
N SER A 297 -55.69 -60.89 -0.79
CA SER A 297 -54.95 -59.93 -1.65
C SER A 297 -54.05 -60.74 -2.60
N PRO A 298 -53.88 -60.30 -3.85
CA PRO A 298 -52.51 -60.22 -4.38
C PRO A 298 -52.23 -59.09 -5.41
N ALA A 299 -50.93 -58.75 -5.52
CA ALA A 299 -50.08 -58.52 -6.72
C ALA A 299 -50.69 -58.30 -8.15
N SER A 300 -50.03 -57.63 -9.12
CA SER A 300 -48.81 -56.78 -9.15
C SER A 300 -48.52 -56.22 -10.59
N MET A 301 -47.43 -55.43 -10.74
CA MET A 301 -46.59 -55.23 -11.94
C MET A 301 -46.97 -54.28 -13.12
N THR A 302 -45.94 -53.54 -13.57
CA THR A 302 -45.64 -53.04 -14.95
C THR A 302 -46.57 -52.00 -15.63
N SER A 303 -46.11 -51.08 -16.51
CA SER A 303 -44.76 -50.55 -16.86
C SER A 303 -44.88 -49.30 -17.78
N TYR A 304 -43.81 -48.93 -18.51
CA TYR A 304 -43.64 -47.82 -19.47
C TYR A 304 -43.42 -46.41 -18.86
N PHE A 305 -42.24 -45.80 -18.99
CA PHE A 305 -41.59 -45.18 -20.18
C PHE A 305 -42.17 -43.82 -20.59
N ASN A 306 -41.49 -42.73 -20.22
CA ASN A 306 -40.52 -42.13 -21.17
C ASN A 306 -39.50 -41.21 -20.47
N ALA A 307 -38.38 -40.94 -21.15
CA ALA A 307 -37.25 -40.16 -20.64
C ALA A 307 -36.59 -39.31 -21.75
N ALA A 308 -35.66 -38.45 -21.36
CA ALA A 308 -34.92 -37.45 -22.18
C ALA A 308 -35.80 -36.32 -22.77
N ALA A 309 -35.50 -35.02 -22.67
CA ALA A 309 -34.28 -34.21 -22.46
C ALA A 309 -33.46 -33.88 -23.72
N ARG A 310 -33.16 -32.59 -23.92
CA ARG A 310 -31.92 -31.95 -24.41
C ARG A 310 -32.19 -30.52 -24.94
N GLN A 311 -31.19 -29.66 -24.74
CA GLN A 311 -31.01 -28.31 -25.34
C GLN A 311 -30.25 -28.49 -26.70
N PRO A 312 -29.54 -27.50 -27.29
CA PRO A 312 -29.58 -26.02 -27.24
C PRO A 312 -29.64 -25.39 -28.67
N GLY A 313 -29.45 -24.06 -28.86
CA GLY A 313 -29.23 -23.51 -30.22
C GLY A 313 -29.08 -21.98 -30.35
N GLN A 314 -28.01 -21.52 -31.00
CA GLN A 314 -27.47 -20.15 -31.07
C GLN A 314 -28.11 -19.17 -32.09
N GLN A 315 -28.00 -17.86 -31.77
CA GLN A 315 -27.60 -16.70 -32.63
C GLN A 315 -28.04 -16.58 -34.12
N ARG A 316 -28.54 -15.39 -34.54
CA ARG A 316 -27.72 -14.34 -35.26
C ARG A 316 -28.47 -13.05 -35.69
N THR A 317 -27.77 -11.92 -35.56
CA THR A 317 -27.75 -10.64 -36.35
C THR A 317 -28.99 -10.08 -37.08
N LEU A 318 -29.24 -8.77 -36.93
CA LEU A 318 -29.27 -7.79 -38.05
C LEU A 318 -29.20 -6.32 -37.57
N GLN A 319 -29.07 -5.37 -38.51
CA GLN A 319 -28.89 -3.91 -38.32
C GLN A 319 -29.57 -3.15 -39.50
N THR A 320 -29.74 -1.81 -39.53
CA THR A 320 -29.12 -0.74 -38.69
C THR A 320 -30.17 0.23 -38.10
N HIS A 321 -30.32 1.55 -38.32
CA HIS A 321 -29.66 2.56 -39.17
C HIS A 321 -29.72 3.98 -38.54
N LYS A 322 -29.06 4.96 -39.18
CA LYS A 322 -28.97 6.41 -38.85
C LYS A 322 -29.67 7.26 -39.96
N PRO A 323 -29.72 8.63 -39.99
CA PRO A 323 -28.82 9.61 -39.34
C PRO A 323 -29.41 10.98 -38.86
N LEU A 324 -28.51 11.78 -38.24
CA LEU A 324 -28.32 13.25 -38.32
C LEU A 324 -29.33 14.27 -37.74
N GLY A 325 -28.75 15.40 -37.28
CA GLY A 325 -29.42 16.60 -36.78
C GLY A 325 -28.52 17.41 -35.83
N GLU A 326 -27.90 18.50 -36.30
CA GLU A 326 -26.98 19.36 -35.52
C GLU A 326 -27.67 20.63 -35.01
N SER A 327 -27.20 21.19 -33.88
CA SER A 327 -27.20 22.64 -33.58
C SER A 327 -26.46 22.98 -32.27
N ALA A 328 -26.11 24.25 -32.07
CA ALA A 328 -25.19 24.75 -31.03
C ALA A 328 -25.84 25.77 -30.05
N ALA A 329 -24.98 26.56 -29.36
CA ALA A 329 -25.26 27.55 -28.30
C ALA A 329 -25.63 26.95 -26.92
N LEU A 330 -24.97 27.28 -25.80
CA LEU A 330 -24.64 28.57 -25.15
C LEU A 330 -25.83 29.27 -24.46
N HIS A 331 -25.99 29.02 -23.15
CA HIS A 331 -26.25 30.03 -22.09
C HIS A 331 -25.97 29.37 -20.71
N GLN A 332 -24.94 29.80 -19.97
CA GLN A 332 -24.94 30.99 -19.09
C GLN A 332 -25.91 30.87 -17.89
N ARG A 333 -25.43 30.32 -16.76
CA ARG A 333 -26.07 30.46 -15.43
C ARG A 333 -25.13 31.17 -14.46
N ARG A 334 -25.66 32.19 -13.77
CA ARG A 334 -24.93 33.01 -12.78
C ARG A 334 -24.73 32.23 -11.47
N ALA A 335 -23.54 32.32 -10.88
CA ALA A 335 -23.36 32.08 -9.45
C ALA A 335 -23.86 33.30 -8.64
N ARG A 336 -24.34 33.09 -7.40
CA ARG A 336 -24.77 34.16 -6.49
C ARG A 336 -23.65 34.50 -5.48
N GLN A 337 -23.52 35.78 -5.13
CA GLN A 337 -22.83 36.23 -3.92
C GLN A 337 -23.78 36.14 -2.71
N PRO A 338 -23.22 35.96 -1.50
CA PRO A 338 -23.23 37.02 -0.48
C PRO A 338 -21.80 37.52 -0.20
N LEU A 339 -21.47 38.77 0.15
CA LEU A 339 -22.24 39.93 0.66
C LEU A 339 -22.49 40.00 2.18
N PHE A 340 -21.46 39.67 2.97
CA PHE A 340 -21.10 40.26 4.29
C PHE A 340 -19.59 39.99 4.53
N GLY A 341 -18.80 40.78 5.27
CA GLY A 341 -19.08 42.11 5.84
C GLY A 341 -18.19 42.50 7.04
N LYS A 342 -16.94 42.95 6.79
CA LYS A 342 -15.89 43.33 7.78
C LYS A 342 -15.35 42.15 8.62
N ALA A 343 -14.07 42.00 9.00
CA ALA A 343 -12.87 42.85 9.17
C ALA A 343 -12.54 43.22 10.63
N GLU A 344 -11.63 42.45 11.22
CA GLU A 344 -10.74 42.84 12.32
C GLU A 344 -9.28 42.56 11.92
N SER A 345 -8.31 43.25 12.53
CA SER A 345 -6.94 43.33 12.01
C SER A 345 -5.86 43.09 13.06
N GLY A 346 -4.82 42.33 12.67
CA GLY A 346 -3.44 42.59 13.07
C GLY A 346 -3.04 42.32 14.53
N LEU A 347 -2.99 41.05 14.96
CA LEU A 347 -2.25 40.66 16.17
C LEU A 347 -1.79 39.18 16.14
N ASN A 348 -0.86 38.81 15.24
CA ASN A 348 -0.21 37.48 15.27
C ASN A 348 1.11 37.34 14.46
N LEU A 349 1.66 38.41 13.90
CA LEU A 349 2.68 38.33 12.82
C LEU A 349 4.15 38.20 13.30
N GLN A 350 4.38 37.82 14.56
CA GLN A 350 5.73 37.72 15.16
C GLN A 350 6.08 36.34 15.77
N ALA A 351 5.12 35.41 15.88
CA ALA A 351 5.36 34.11 16.52
C ALA A 351 5.88 33.00 15.57
N GLN A 352 5.68 33.12 14.25
CA GLN A 352 5.92 32.02 13.30
C GLN A 352 7.34 31.97 12.68
N SER A 353 8.16 33.02 12.83
CA SER A 353 9.47 33.12 12.15
C SER A 353 10.60 32.29 12.77
N SER A 354 10.45 31.82 14.01
CA SER A 354 11.50 31.14 14.77
C SER A 354 11.58 29.63 14.53
N HIS A 355 10.46 28.94 14.28
CA HIS A 355 10.44 27.48 14.10
C HIS A 355 11.03 27.00 12.77
N GLY A 356 10.85 27.74 11.67
CA GLY A 356 11.36 27.32 10.35
C GLY A 356 12.89 27.26 10.23
N ARG A 357 13.63 27.99 11.08
CA ARG A 357 15.09 28.12 10.96
C ARG A 357 15.82 26.87 11.48
N TRP A 358 15.34 26.28 12.57
CA TRP A 358 15.94 25.08 13.19
C TRP A 358 15.63 23.79 12.42
N SER A 359 14.41 23.65 11.88
CA SER A 359 14.05 22.52 11.01
C SER A 359 14.92 22.46 9.74
N THR A 360 15.28 23.63 9.21
CA THR A 360 16.09 23.77 7.99
C THR A 360 17.54 23.32 8.23
N VAL A 361 18.19 23.80 9.30
CA VAL A 361 19.53 23.32 9.69
C VAL A 361 19.52 21.82 9.98
N GLY A 362 18.48 21.34 10.68
CA GLY A 362 18.28 19.91 10.93
C GLY A 362 18.07 19.06 9.67
N LYS A 363 17.48 19.60 8.60
CA LYS A 363 17.39 18.94 7.28
C LYS A 363 18.78 18.86 6.61
N TYR A 364 19.54 19.95 6.55
CA TYR A 364 20.88 19.95 5.94
C TYR A 364 21.86 18.97 6.62
N CYS A 365 21.89 18.92 7.96
CA CYS A 365 22.72 17.93 8.66
C CYS A 365 22.32 16.47 8.36
N ARG A 366 21.02 16.19 8.13
CA ARG A 366 20.56 14.85 7.70
C ARG A 366 20.91 14.54 6.25
N MET A 367 20.90 15.54 5.35
CA MET A 367 21.32 15.37 3.96
C MET A 367 22.81 15.03 3.86
N CYS A 368 23.68 15.80 4.53
CA CYS A 368 25.10 15.47 4.63
C CYS A 368 25.33 14.09 5.28
N GLY A 369 24.61 13.76 6.35
CA GLY A 369 24.68 12.44 7.00
C GLY A 369 24.28 11.27 6.10
N ARG A 370 23.31 11.46 5.19
CA ARG A 370 22.90 10.45 4.20
C ARG A 370 23.93 10.29 3.08
N GLY A 371 24.48 11.38 2.55
CA GLY A 371 25.58 11.33 1.57
C GLY A 371 26.82 10.62 2.12
N CYS A 372 27.27 11.00 3.32
CA CYS A 372 28.38 10.33 4.00
C CYS A 372 28.10 8.84 4.26
N ARG A 373 26.87 8.46 4.61
CA ARG A 373 26.49 7.05 4.80
C ARG A 373 26.58 6.25 3.50
N TRP A 374 26.08 6.76 2.38
CA TRP A 374 26.20 6.10 1.08
C TRP A 374 27.66 5.90 0.66
N ILE A 375 28.52 6.91 0.88
CA ILE A 375 29.96 6.82 0.64
C ILE A 375 30.61 5.74 1.53
N VAL A 376 30.25 5.67 2.82
CA VAL A 376 30.76 4.65 3.77
C VAL A 376 30.24 3.23 3.46
N ASP A 377 29.01 3.10 2.98
CA ASP A 377 28.42 1.82 2.57
C ASP A 377 29.02 1.27 1.25
N GLN A 378 29.68 2.12 0.44
CA GLN A 378 30.42 1.71 -0.76
C GLN A 378 31.92 1.47 -0.51
N LEU A 379 32.56 2.24 0.37
CA LEU A 379 34.01 2.17 0.61
C LEU A 379 34.45 1.24 1.75
N ILE A 380 33.57 0.90 2.70
CA ILE A 380 33.94 0.17 3.92
C ILE A 380 33.10 -1.12 4.06
N SER A 381 33.78 -2.26 4.16
CA SER A 381 33.12 -3.56 4.26
C SER A 381 32.28 -3.70 5.54
N ARG A 382 31.18 -4.45 5.48
CA ARG A 382 30.23 -4.63 6.60
C ARG A 382 30.85 -5.21 7.88
N SER A 383 31.98 -5.92 7.81
CA SER A 383 32.74 -6.34 9.00
C SER A 383 33.51 -5.18 9.62
N MET A 384 34.19 -4.37 8.81
CA MET A 384 34.93 -3.20 9.24
C MET A 384 34.01 -2.11 9.78
N GLN A 385 32.82 -1.92 9.20
CA GLN A 385 31.77 -1.04 9.76
C GLN A 385 31.38 -1.46 11.18
N ARG A 386 31.11 -2.76 11.43
CA ARG A 386 30.79 -3.28 12.77
C ARG A 386 31.94 -3.08 13.76
N TRP A 387 33.18 -3.23 13.28
CA TRP A 387 34.39 -2.97 14.08
C TRP A 387 34.50 -1.49 14.49
N ILE A 388 34.28 -0.56 13.55
CA ILE A 388 34.30 0.88 13.82
C ILE A 388 33.20 1.26 14.82
N VAL A 389 31.98 0.75 14.67
CA VAL A 389 30.87 0.98 15.61
C VAL A 389 31.23 0.49 17.02
N PHE A 390 31.81 -0.70 17.14
CA PHE A 390 32.29 -1.24 18.43
C PHE A 390 33.28 -0.29 19.12
N TRP A 391 34.31 0.18 18.41
CA TRP A 391 35.29 1.11 18.99
C TRP A 391 34.70 2.47 19.37
N ILE A 392 33.77 3.02 18.57
CA ILE A 392 33.07 4.26 18.91
C ILE A 392 32.25 4.08 20.21
N THR A 393 31.51 2.97 20.35
CA THR A 393 30.76 2.70 21.58
C THR A 393 31.67 2.47 22.79
N LEU A 394 32.80 1.77 22.62
CA LEU A 394 33.77 1.53 23.69
C LEU A 394 34.40 2.84 24.18
N ILE A 395 34.85 3.71 23.26
CA ILE A 395 35.41 5.02 23.59
C ILE A 395 34.35 5.90 24.27
N SER A 396 33.10 5.87 23.81
CA SER A 396 32.01 6.60 24.45
C SER A 396 31.74 6.12 25.88
N VAL A 397 31.76 4.81 26.14
CA VAL A 397 31.59 4.26 27.49
C VAL A 397 32.76 4.66 28.41
N ILE A 398 34.00 4.58 27.92
CA ILE A 398 35.19 5.02 28.67
C ILE A 398 35.10 6.51 29.01
N PHE A 399 34.71 7.37 28.05
CA PHE A 399 34.57 8.81 28.29
C PHE A 399 33.45 9.12 29.30
N THR A 400 32.33 8.39 29.26
CA THR A 400 31.26 8.51 30.27
C THR A 400 31.74 8.09 31.66
N LEU A 401 32.48 6.99 31.78
CA LEU A 401 33.05 6.53 33.05
C LEU A 401 34.06 7.54 33.62
N VAL A 402 34.98 8.06 32.80
CA VAL A 402 35.92 9.12 33.21
C VAL A 402 35.18 10.37 33.65
N SER A 403 34.11 10.76 32.94
CA SER A 403 33.27 11.91 33.33
C SER A 403 32.58 11.69 34.68
N VAL A 404 32.03 10.50 34.94
CA VAL A 404 31.40 10.16 36.22
C VAL A 404 32.42 10.15 37.37
N VAL A 405 33.61 9.56 37.16
CA VAL A 405 34.69 9.57 38.16
C VAL A 405 35.17 10.99 38.45
N TYR A 406 35.30 11.83 37.42
CA TYR A 406 35.63 13.25 37.58
C TYR A 406 34.58 13.98 38.44
N TRP A 407 33.29 13.89 38.10
CA TRP A 407 32.21 14.51 38.88
C TRP A 407 32.12 13.98 40.32
N LEU A 408 32.36 12.69 40.56
CA LEU A 408 32.44 12.13 41.91
C LEU A 408 33.63 12.70 42.69
N SER A 409 34.81 12.80 42.08
CA SER A 409 35.99 13.39 42.73
C SER A 409 35.80 14.88 43.06
N LEU A 410 35.09 15.61 42.21
CA LEU A 410 34.75 17.03 42.40
C LEU A 410 33.67 17.26 43.48
N ALA A 411 32.91 16.22 43.84
CA ALA A 411 31.91 16.23 44.90
C ALA A 411 32.46 15.74 46.27
N THR A 412 33.73 15.32 46.32
CA THR A 412 34.45 14.92 47.54
C THR A 412 35.46 15.95 48.04
N ILE A 413 35.43 17.16 47.48
CA ILE A 413 36.27 18.33 47.82
C ILE A 413 35.33 19.46 48.30
#